data_AF-A0A3B8WEI2-F1
#
_entry.id   AF-A0A3B8WEI2-F1
#
_cell.length_a   1.000
_cell.length_b   1.000
_cell.length_c   1.000
_cell.angle_alpha   90.00
_cell.angle_beta   90.00
_cell.angle_gamma   90.00
#
_symmetry.space_group_name_H-M   'P 1'
#
loop_
_entity.id
_entity.type
_entity.pdbx_description
1 polymer ?
#
loop_
_entity_poly.entity_id
_entity_poly.type
_entity_poly.pdbx_seq_one_letter_code
_entity_poly.pdbx_strand_id
1 'polypeptide(L)'
;MRTRFWRQRTKIISATLTLIASLLLTGCLGNDEEDWNGKNISGLMPELEFDLINSQGELVSGSDYSGRVRMLFFGFTSCPDVCPTALQK
;
A
#
# COMPACT_ATOMS: atom_id res chain seq x y z
N MET A 1 -14.91 -20.67 52.92
CA MET A 1 -15.29 -19.47 52.13
C MET A 1 -14.24 -18.99 51.11
N ARG A 2 -12.97 -19.46 51.17
CA ARG A 2 -11.86 -19.00 50.28
C ARG A 2 -11.84 -19.60 48.86
N THR A 3 -12.53 -20.72 48.61
CA THR A 3 -12.47 -21.48 47.34
C THR A 3 -13.39 -20.93 46.24
N ARG A 4 -14.47 -20.22 46.59
CA ARG A 4 -15.35 -19.54 45.61
C ARG A 4 -14.69 -18.28 45.04
N PHE A 5 -13.94 -17.54 45.86
CA PHE A 5 -13.26 -16.31 45.46
C PHE A 5 -12.18 -16.56 44.39
N TRP A 6 -11.42 -17.64 44.50
CA TRP A 6 -10.36 -18.01 43.55
C TRP A 6 -10.95 -18.48 42.21
N ARG A 7 -12.03 -19.26 42.25
CA ARG A 7 -12.77 -19.78 41.08
C ARG A 7 -13.58 -18.70 40.36
N GLN A 8 -13.94 -17.62 41.06
CA GLN A 8 -14.67 -16.48 40.51
C GLN A 8 -13.70 -15.46 39.88
N ARG A 9 -12.51 -15.27 40.47
CA ARG A 9 -11.42 -14.45 39.90
C ARG A 9 -10.85 -15.05 38.61
N THR A 10 -10.65 -16.37 38.54
CA THR A 10 -10.16 -17.04 37.30
C THR A 10 -11.17 -16.99 36.16
N LYS A 11 -12.48 -17.10 36.45
CA LYS A 11 -13.53 -16.97 35.43
C LYS A 11 -13.62 -15.56 34.84
N ILE A 12 -13.53 -14.52 35.68
CA ILE A 12 -13.55 -13.13 35.24
C ILE A 12 -12.35 -12.83 34.34
N ILE A 13 -11.14 -13.30 34.71
CA ILE A 13 -9.92 -13.11 33.90
C ILE A 13 -10.06 -13.78 32.53
N SER A 14 -10.58 -15.00 32.47
CA SER A 14 -10.77 -15.69 31.18
C SER A 14 -11.76 -14.97 30.27
N ALA A 15 -12.85 -14.43 30.84
CA ALA A 15 -13.88 -13.72 30.09
C ALA A 15 -13.40 -12.37 29.55
N THR A 16 -12.59 -11.63 30.32
CA THR A 16 -11.96 -10.40 29.83
C THR A 16 -10.92 -10.68 28.74
N LEU A 17 -10.18 -11.78 28.84
CA LEU A 17 -9.16 -12.14 27.85
C LEU A 17 -9.79 -12.52 26.50
N THR A 18 -10.88 -13.31 26.50
CA THR A 18 -11.61 -13.62 25.27
C THR A 18 -12.25 -12.38 24.65
N LEU A 19 -12.81 -11.48 25.46
CA LEU A 19 -13.40 -10.22 24.96
C LEU A 19 -12.35 -9.31 24.31
N ILE A 20 -11.17 -9.17 24.91
CA ILE A 20 -10.07 -8.37 24.35
C ILE A 20 -9.55 -9.02 23.07
N ALA A 21 -9.40 -10.35 23.03
CA ALA A 21 -8.98 -11.05 21.83
C ALA A 21 -9.95 -10.83 20.66
N SER A 22 -11.27 -10.94 20.88
CA SER A 22 -12.25 -10.67 19.83
C SER A 22 -12.26 -9.20 19.40
N LEU A 23 -12.00 -8.25 20.31
CA LEU A 23 -11.86 -6.84 19.96
C LEU A 23 -10.59 -6.52 19.17
N LEU A 24 -9.52 -7.29 19.35
CA LEU A 24 -8.28 -7.15 18.56
C LEU A 24 -8.43 -7.73 17.14
N LEU A 25 -9.31 -8.72 16.94
CA LEU A 25 -9.54 -9.35 15.64
C LEU A 25 -10.42 -8.52 14.68
N THR A 26 -11.11 -7.47 15.15
CA THR A 26 -11.95 -6.63 14.27
C THR A 26 -11.15 -5.82 13.24
N GLY A 27 -9.85 -5.61 13.47
CA GLY A 27 -8.96 -4.97 12.50
C GLY A 27 -8.67 -5.82 11.24
N CYS A 28 -8.95 -7.12 11.27
CA CYS A 28 -8.79 -8.00 10.10
C CYS A 28 -10.02 -8.03 9.18
N LEU A 29 -11.13 -7.39 9.57
CA LEU A 29 -12.37 -7.32 8.79
C LEU A 29 -12.54 -5.96 8.10
N GLY A 30 -11.43 -5.27 7.82
CA GLY A 30 -11.43 -4.05 7.01
C GLY A 30 -11.86 -4.39 5.59
N ASN A 31 -12.89 -3.68 5.10
CA ASN A 31 -13.27 -3.72 3.70
C ASN A 31 -12.33 -2.76 2.98
N ASP A 32 -11.48 -3.29 2.09
CA ASP A 32 -10.50 -2.53 1.30
C ASP A 32 -11.16 -1.71 0.17
N GLU A 33 -12.24 -0.98 0.47
CA GLU A 33 -12.67 0.13 -0.40
C GLU A 33 -11.75 1.32 -0.11
N GLU A 34 -10.49 1.17 -0.51
CA GLU A 34 -9.59 2.30 -0.65
C GLU A 34 -10.10 3.16 -1.80
N ASP A 35 -10.59 4.37 -1.48
CA ASP A 35 -11.01 5.38 -2.43
C ASP A 35 -9.78 5.97 -3.14
N TRP A 36 -9.14 5.15 -3.98
CA TRP A 36 -8.00 5.58 -4.75
C TRP A 36 -8.50 6.24 -6.04
N ASN A 37 -8.08 7.49 -6.27
CA ASN A 37 -8.34 8.25 -7.50
C ASN A 37 -7.70 7.62 -8.76
N GLY A 38 -7.04 6.46 -8.63
CA GLY A 38 -6.41 5.73 -9.73
C GLY A 38 -7.41 4.83 -10.46
N LYS A 39 -7.33 4.79 -11.79
CA LYS A 39 -8.05 3.82 -12.60
C LYS A 39 -7.17 2.60 -12.85
N ASN A 40 -7.68 1.40 -12.60
CA ASN A 40 -7.00 0.18 -13.01
C ASN A 40 -7.00 0.09 -14.55
N ILE A 41 -5.81 0.07 -15.14
CA ILE A 41 -5.57 0.01 -16.59
C ILE A 41 -5.08 -1.36 -17.07
N SER A 42 -5.15 -2.39 -16.22
CA SER A 42 -4.72 -3.75 -16.57
C SER A 42 -5.52 -4.26 -17.78
N GLY A 43 -4.81 -4.69 -18.82
CA GLY A 43 -5.41 -5.15 -20.08
C GLY A 43 -5.83 -4.04 -21.05
N LEU A 44 -5.70 -2.76 -20.68
CA LEU A 44 -5.94 -1.62 -21.59
C LEU A 44 -4.67 -1.18 -22.32
N MET A 45 -3.52 -1.37 -21.69
CA MET A 45 -2.22 -1.02 -22.23
C MET A 45 -1.36 -2.27 -22.44
N PRO A 46 -0.47 -2.28 -23.45
CA PRO A 46 0.53 -3.32 -23.57
C PRO A 46 1.44 -3.32 -22.34
N GLU A 47 2.22 -4.39 -22.21
CA GLU A 47 3.23 -4.46 -21.16
C GLU A 47 4.24 -3.32 -21.33
N LEU A 48 4.75 -2.81 -20.21
CA LEU A 48 5.64 -1.68 -20.20
C LEU A 48 6.97 -2.03 -20.88
N GLU A 49 7.19 -1.50 -22.07
CA GLU A 49 8.38 -1.69 -22.90
C GLU A 49 8.93 -0.32 -23.31
N PHE A 50 10.23 -0.11 -23.07
CA PHE A 50 10.98 1.07 -23.51
C PHE A 50 12.46 0.71 -23.57
N ASP A 51 13.20 1.43 -24.42
CA ASP A 51 14.66 1.49 -24.45
C ASP A 51 15.07 2.96 -24.43
N LEU A 52 15.65 3.39 -23.31
CA LEU A 52 15.94 4.80 -23.04
C LEU A 52 17.35 4.97 -22.47
N ILE A 53 17.80 6.21 -22.44
CA ILE A 53 18.98 6.63 -21.70
C ILE A 53 18.53 7.24 -20.38
N ASN A 54 19.02 6.71 -19.25
CA ASN A 54 18.69 7.26 -17.93
C ASN A 54 19.44 8.58 -17.66
N SER A 55 19.20 9.20 -16.50
CA SER A 55 19.83 10.46 -16.12
C SER A 55 21.34 10.35 -15.84
N GLN A 56 21.88 9.13 -15.75
CA GLN A 56 23.30 8.82 -15.62
C GLN A 56 23.98 8.57 -16.97
N GLY A 57 23.23 8.49 -18.07
CA GLY A 57 23.74 8.23 -19.42
C GLY A 57 23.80 6.74 -19.80
N GLU A 58 23.18 5.86 -19.02
CA GLU A 58 23.18 4.41 -19.26
C GLU A 58 21.97 4.00 -20.09
N LEU A 59 22.16 3.00 -20.97
CA LEU A 59 21.07 2.32 -21.66
C LEU A 59 20.28 1.49 -20.65
N VAL A 60 18.98 1.76 -20.55
CA VAL A 60 18.05 1.06 -19.67
C VAL A 60 16.78 0.70 -20.42
N SER A 61 16.19 -0.42 -20.00
CA SER A 61 14.95 -0.96 -20.53
C SER A 61 13.89 -1.11 -19.46
N GLY A 62 12.64 -1.35 -19.86
CA GLY A 62 11.56 -1.67 -18.92
C GLY A 62 11.84 -2.89 -18.03
N SER A 63 12.69 -3.82 -18.49
CA SER A 63 13.03 -5.05 -17.79
C SER A 63 13.99 -4.85 -16.61
N ASP A 64 14.84 -3.82 -16.67
CA ASP A 64 15.80 -3.45 -15.63
C ASP A 64 15.12 -2.98 -14.33
N TYR A 65 13.82 -2.64 -14.41
CA TYR A 65 12.99 -2.18 -13.29
C TYR A 65 12.00 -3.25 -12.78
N SER A 66 12.14 -4.51 -13.19
CA SER A 66 11.27 -5.62 -12.76
C SER A 66 11.41 -5.96 -11.26
N GLY A 67 10.42 -6.71 -10.73
CA GLY A 67 10.42 -7.17 -9.33
C GLY A 67 10.06 -6.11 -8.28
N ARG A 68 9.71 -4.89 -8.70
CA ARG A 68 9.33 -3.76 -7.83
C ARG A 68 8.10 -3.05 -8.37
N VAL A 69 7.40 -2.29 -7.53
CA VAL A 69 6.34 -1.37 -7.98
C VAL A 69 6.96 -0.29 -8.88
N ARG A 70 6.43 -0.12 -10.08
CA ARG A 70 6.91 0.85 -11.09
C ARG A 70 5.92 2.01 -11.21
N MET A 71 6.42 3.23 -11.09
CA MET A 71 5.64 4.46 -11.31
C MET A 71 6.24 5.21 -12.49
N LEU A 72 5.42 5.47 -13.51
CA LEU A 72 5.84 6.20 -14.70
C LEU A 72 5.17 7.56 -14.77
N PHE A 73 5.98 8.56 -15.11
CA PHE A 73 5.56 9.93 -15.30
C PHE A 73 6.09 10.43 -16.64
N PHE A 74 5.20 10.92 -17.50
CA PHE A 74 5.55 11.49 -18.80
C PHE A 74 5.57 13.02 -18.69
N GLY A 75 6.72 13.63 -18.99
CA GLY A 75 6.91 15.07 -18.93
C GLY A 75 8.00 15.55 -19.87
N PHE A 76 8.20 16.87 -19.93
CA PHE A 76 9.20 17.53 -20.76
C PHE A 76 9.81 18.70 -19.99
N THR A 77 11.09 18.99 -20.23
CA THR A 77 11.85 20.02 -19.51
C THR A 77 11.73 21.42 -20.13
N SER A 78 11.36 21.50 -21.41
CA SER A 78 11.24 22.75 -22.15
C SER A 78 9.82 23.27 -22.11
N CYS A 79 9.46 23.91 -21.01
CA CYS A 79 8.12 24.46 -20.84
C CYS A 79 7.95 25.74 -21.65
N PRO A 80 6.95 25.82 -22.54
CA PRO A 80 6.78 27.00 -23.40
C PRO A 80 6.38 28.26 -22.63
N ASP A 81 5.95 28.17 -21.36
CA ASP A 81 5.71 29.33 -20.48
C ASP A 81 5.68 28.98 -18.98
N VAL A 82 5.11 27.84 -18.58
CA VAL A 82 5.01 27.41 -17.16
C VAL A 82 5.37 25.95 -17.00
N CYS A 83 6.27 25.66 -16.05
CA CYS A 83 6.63 24.28 -15.74
C CYS A 83 5.46 23.54 -15.09
N PRO A 84 5.13 22.31 -15.55
CA PRO A 84 4.15 21.48 -14.88
C PRO A 84 4.50 21.34 -13.40
N THR A 85 3.58 21.71 -12.52
CA THR A 85 3.73 21.57 -11.07
C THR A 85 3.84 20.11 -10.62
N ALA A 86 3.49 19.17 -11.50
CA ALA A 86 3.62 17.73 -11.27
C ALA A 86 5.08 17.28 -11.01
N LEU A 87 6.09 18.04 -11.46
CA LEU A 87 7.52 17.74 -11.23
C LEU A 87 8.13 18.55 -10.06
N GLN A 88 7.36 19.32 -9.29
CA GLN A 88 7.88 20.23 -8.25
C GLN A 88 8.04 19.58 -6.86
N LYS A 89 8.45 18.31 -6.76
CA LYS A 89 8.80 17.69 -5.48
C LYS A 89 10.14 17.00 -5.52
#